data_AF-A0A9X0A330-F1
#
_entry.id   AF-A0A9X0A330-F1
#
_cell.length_a   1.000
_cell.length_b   1.000
_cell.length_c   1.000
_cell.angle_alpha   90.00
_cell.angle_beta   90.00
_cell.angle_gamma   90.00
#
_symmetry.space_group_name_H-M   'P 1'
#
loop_
_entity.id
_entity.type
_entity.pdbx_description
1 polymer ?
#
loop_
_entity_poly.entity_id
_entity_poly.type
_entity_poly.pdbx_seq_one_letter_code
_entity_poly.pdbx_strand_id
1 'polypeptide(L)'
;MEDVGPTESLPGILIKSPYSVKVEAMNPMEYMKQEDPDVQVVKGNLYLQTDDEEDLSPEVKAAFKKDIQYNVRSVLSSSRDYLEVTCSEQQDFQFPSKDISLDFQVPANYGVDIEVSDDANVEVRDLEGGPIEIATDKGTCRMKNLKGSRMDVKTNGGDIECESQLLFEFGVLDTKNKGKISVKKLQGNEFCVETECGDIDVRATYVLRAEFTSKSGLVKLGDIHGLTEVNAKNSDIVIGSTSGQLTAVTKSGNIDVNLSQHDDVTLKTQQGDINIKSLEESVYSELHVKSKRINIDSNVNVVIDKEDEKENFIVMTGKVNPRENKKDGARTIKAEAKQGTVKIEKKDWFSALKLS
;
A
#
# COMPACT_ATOMS: atom_id res chain seq x y z
N MET A 1 7.55 26.18 29.34
CA MET A 1 8.11 25.03 28.62
C MET A 1 7.96 23.87 29.56
N GLU A 2 6.88 23.11 29.38
CA GLU A 2 6.69 21.87 30.13
C GLU A 2 7.69 20.85 29.60
N ASP A 3 8.36 20.22 30.54
CA ASP A 3 9.36 19.19 30.37
C ASP A 3 8.67 17.95 29.77
N VAL A 4 8.86 17.73 28.47
CA VAL A 4 8.45 16.47 27.83
C VAL A 4 9.44 15.44 28.33
N GLY A 5 9.03 14.66 29.34
CA GLY A 5 9.81 13.54 29.86
C GLY A 5 10.31 12.61 28.75
N PRO A 6 11.33 11.78 29.02
CA PRO A 6 11.86 10.87 28.02
C PRO A 6 10.72 10.03 27.45
N THR A 7 10.54 10.10 26.13
CA THR A 7 9.66 9.18 25.41
C THR A 7 10.21 7.78 25.64
N GLU A 8 9.56 7.00 26.50
CA GLU A 8 9.90 5.59 26.70
C GLU A 8 9.90 4.91 25.34
N SER A 9 11.02 4.29 24.99
CA SER A 9 11.18 3.61 23.73
C SER A 9 10.34 2.34 23.75
N LEU A 10 9.48 2.17 22.75
CA LEU A 10 8.63 0.97 22.68
C LEU A 10 9.53 -0.26 22.45
N PRO A 11 9.31 -1.36 23.20
CA PRO A 11 10.05 -2.62 23.00
C PRO A 11 9.76 -3.19 21.61
N GLY A 12 10.65 -4.07 21.12
CA GLY A 12 10.45 -4.71 19.81
C GLY A 12 11.12 -6.07 19.67
N ILE A 13 10.88 -6.68 18.51
CA ILE A 13 11.55 -7.92 18.08
C ILE A 13 12.29 -7.66 16.76
N LEU A 14 13.53 -8.13 16.68
CA LEU A 14 14.37 -8.08 15.50
C LEU A 14 14.68 -9.50 15.06
N ILE A 15 14.33 -9.87 13.82
CA ILE A 15 14.42 -11.24 13.33
C ILE A 15 15.23 -11.24 12.05
N LYS A 16 16.35 -11.98 12.05
CA LYS A 16 17.14 -12.28 10.85
C LYS A 16 17.09 -13.78 10.59
N SER A 17 16.49 -14.20 9.49
CA SER A 17 16.19 -15.61 9.25
C SER A 17 16.28 -15.98 7.76
N PRO A 18 16.92 -17.11 7.40
CA PRO A 18 16.82 -17.67 6.05
C PRO A 18 15.46 -18.33 5.78
N TYR A 19 14.65 -18.51 6.83
CA TYR A 19 13.35 -19.17 6.79
C TYR A 19 12.20 -18.17 6.89
N SER A 20 11.00 -18.61 6.51
CA SER A 20 9.78 -17.81 6.62
C SER A 20 9.54 -17.36 8.07
N VAL A 21 8.95 -16.19 8.26
CA VAL A 21 8.71 -15.61 9.59
C VAL A 21 7.25 -15.21 9.72
N LYS A 22 6.62 -15.61 10.83
CA LYS A 22 5.30 -15.13 11.23
C LYS A 22 5.38 -14.40 12.56
N VAL A 23 4.80 -13.21 12.65
CA VAL A 23 4.67 -12.45 13.88
C VAL A 23 3.20 -12.08 14.07
N GLU A 24 2.61 -12.47 15.20
CA GLU A 24 1.23 -12.14 15.54
C GLU A 24 1.13 -11.58 16.97
N ALA A 25 0.16 -10.71 17.21
CA ALA A 25 -0.11 -10.25 18.56
C ALA A 25 -0.62 -11.39 19.46
N MET A 26 -0.08 -11.48 20.67
CA MET A 26 -0.65 -12.32 21.73
C MET A 26 -2.05 -11.83 22.12
N ASN A 27 -2.92 -12.76 22.45
CA ASN A 27 -4.26 -12.45 22.96
C ASN A 27 -4.15 -11.70 24.31
N PRO A 28 -4.75 -10.49 24.44
CA PRO A 28 -4.75 -9.72 25.69
C PRO A 28 -5.21 -10.51 26.93
N MET A 29 -6.08 -11.50 26.76
CA MET A 29 -6.56 -12.36 27.85
C MET A 29 -5.48 -13.32 28.39
N GLU A 30 -4.40 -13.57 27.64
CA GLU A 30 -3.27 -14.37 28.11
C GLU A 30 -2.34 -13.60 29.05
N TYR A 31 -2.28 -12.27 28.93
CA TYR A 31 -1.52 -11.40 29.85
C TYR A 31 -2.09 -11.45 31.26
N MET A 32 -3.41 -11.40 31.37
CA MET A 32 -4.09 -11.35 32.68
C MET A 32 -4.05 -12.67 33.45
N LYS A 33 -3.59 -13.76 32.83
CA LYS A 33 -3.40 -15.06 33.50
C LYS A 33 -1.97 -15.25 34.04
N GLN A 34 -1.05 -14.35 33.72
CA GLN A 34 0.33 -14.41 34.23
C GLN A 34 0.40 -13.59 35.53
N GLU A 35 0.54 -14.29 36.67
CA GLU A 35 0.71 -13.68 37.99
C GLU A 35 2.14 -13.17 38.25
N ASP A 36 3.07 -13.42 37.33
CA ASP A 36 4.50 -13.13 37.48
C ASP A 36 4.97 -12.12 36.41
N PRO A 37 5.42 -10.91 36.79
CA PRO A 37 5.88 -9.87 35.87
C PRO A 37 7.17 -10.22 35.10
N ASP A 38 7.88 -11.28 35.49
CA ASP A 38 9.12 -11.75 34.82
C ASP A 38 8.88 -12.76 33.68
N VAL A 39 7.62 -13.09 33.36
CA VAL A 39 7.30 -14.09 32.32
C VAL A 39 7.63 -13.55 30.94
N GLN A 40 8.38 -14.35 30.15
CA GLN A 40 8.75 -14.03 28.77
C GLN A 40 7.54 -13.55 27.98
N VAL A 41 7.61 -12.27 27.65
CA VAL A 41 6.59 -11.51 26.93
C VAL A 41 6.53 -11.91 25.44
N VAL A 42 7.44 -12.76 24.98
CA VAL A 42 7.46 -13.27 23.60
C VAL A 42 7.46 -14.79 23.61
N LYS A 43 6.56 -15.40 22.82
CA LYS A 43 6.53 -16.86 22.59
C LYS A 43 7.01 -17.13 21.17
N GLY A 44 8.11 -17.86 21.00
CA GLY A 44 8.62 -18.27 19.68
C GLY A 44 8.48 -19.79 19.47
N ASN A 45 7.98 -20.20 18.32
CA ASN A 45 7.87 -21.59 17.90
C ASN A 45 8.54 -21.77 16.53
N LEU A 46 9.26 -22.87 16.34
CA LEU A 46 9.77 -23.28 15.03
C LEU A 46 8.81 -24.34 14.47
N TYR A 47 8.30 -24.09 13.27
CA TYR A 47 7.52 -25.05 12.50
C TYR A 47 8.34 -25.56 11.31
N LEU A 48 8.32 -26.88 11.14
CA LEU A 48 8.99 -27.59 10.06
C LEU A 48 7.91 -28.33 9.28
N GLN A 49 7.66 -27.93 8.03
CA GLN A 49 6.73 -28.62 7.15
C GLN A 49 7.51 -29.48 6.16
N THR A 50 7.28 -30.79 6.21
CA THR A 50 7.85 -31.80 5.30
C THR A 50 6.83 -32.21 4.25
N ASP A 51 7.31 -32.79 3.14
CA ASP A 51 6.45 -33.36 2.10
C ASP A 51 5.63 -34.57 2.59
N ASP A 52 6.16 -35.30 3.57
CA ASP A 52 5.49 -36.43 4.22
C ASP A 52 4.89 -35.99 5.58
N GLU A 53 3.76 -36.59 5.99
CA GLU A 53 3.14 -36.35 7.31
C GLU A 53 3.88 -37.08 8.46
N GLU A 54 5.04 -37.67 8.21
CA GLU A 54 5.83 -38.35 9.23
C GLU A 54 6.48 -37.36 10.20
N ASP A 55 6.42 -37.67 11.50
CA ASP A 55 7.00 -36.80 12.53
C ASP A 55 8.53 -36.82 12.47
N LEU A 56 9.15 -35.64 12.49
CA LEU A 56 10.60 -35.50 12.43
C LEU A 56 11.27 -36.13 13.67
N SER A 57 12.43 -36.75 13.46
CA SER A 57 13.19 -37.35 14.55
C SER A 57 13.63 -36.30 15.59
N PRO A 58 13.77 -36.68 16.88
CA PRO A 58 14.22 -35.76 17.92
C PRO A 58 15.58 -35.12 17.64
N GLU A 59 16.47 -35.81 16.93
CA GLU A 59 17.79 -35.31 16.55
C GLU A 59 17.70 -34.14 15.58
N VAL A 60 16.81 -34.25 14.59
CA VAL A 60 16.53 -33.18 13.62
C VAL A 60 15.93 -31.96 14.32
N LYS A 61 14.90 -32.19 15.16
CA LYS A 61 14.28 -31.13 15.96
C LYS A 61 15.31 -30.41 16.85
N ALA A 62 16.27 -31.15 17.41
CA ALA A 62 17.31 -30.59 18.26
C ALA A 62 18.37 -29.80 17.46
N ALA A 63 18.68 -30.22 16.23
CA ALA A 63 19.63 -29.53 15.37
C ALA A 63 19.12 -28.13 14.98
N PHE A 64 17.91 -28.03 14.43
CA PHE A 64 17.32 -26.73 14.07
C PHE A 64 17.18 -25.78 15.27
N LYS A 65 16.87 -26.31 16.46
CA LYS A 65 16.82 -25.49 17.67
C LYS A 65 18.17 -24.91 18.08
N LYS A 66 19.29 -25.57 17.73
CA LYS A 66 20.65 -25.03 17.98
C LYS A 66 21.02 -23.92 17.00
N ASP A 67 20.45 -23.96 15.81
CA ASP A 67 20.71 -22.98 14.74
C ASP A 67 19.91 -21.69 14.92
N ILE A 68 19.01 -21.64 15.92
CA ILE A 68 18.30 -20.42 16.32
C ILE A 68 18.93 -19.87 17.60
N GLN A 69 19.41 -18.63 17.52
CA GLN A 69 19.99 -17.91 18.65
C GLN A 69 19.07 -16.78 19.09
N TYR A 70 18.82 -16.72 20.39
CA TYR A 70 18.00 -15.69 21.03
C TYR A 70 18.90 -14.81 21.89
N ASN A 71 18.97 -13.51 21.58
CA ASN A 71 19.75 -12.53 22.32
C ASN A 71 18.88 -11.32 22.65
N VAL A 72 18.77 -10.96 23.94
CA VAL A 72 18.17 -9.67 24.32
C VAL A 72 19.25 -8.60 24.23
N ARG A 73 19.04 -7.58 23.39
CA ARG A 73 20.02 -6.49 23.20
C ARG A 73 19.33 -5.12 23.24
N SER A 74 20.00 -4.17 23.90
CA SER A 74 19.67 -2.75 23.78
C SER A 74 20.36 -2.18 22.56
N VAL A 75 19.61 -1.73 21.56
CA VAL A 75 20.16 -1.20 20.30
C VAL A 75 20.36 0.31 20.44
N LEU A 76 21.64 0.70 20.54
CA LEU A 76 22.08 2.08 20.78
C LEU A 76 21.73 3.08 19.66
N SER A 77 21.27 2.64 18.48
CA SER A 77 20.86 3.56 17.41
C SER A 77 19.49 4.20 17.63
N SER A 78 18.64 3.59 18.48
CA SER A 78 17.27 4.04 18.73
C SER A 78 16.86 4.07 20.21
N SER A 79 17.80 3.81 21.13
CA SER A 79 17.56 3.66 22.58
C SER A 79 16.45 2.64 22.90
N ARG A 80 16.28 1.60 22.08
CA ARG A 80 15.24 0.57 22.21
C ARG A 80 15.83 -0.76 22.63
N ASP A 81 15.12 -1.47 23.49
CA ASP A 81 15.42 -2.87 23.80
C ASP A 81 14.68 -3.78 22.80
N TYR A 82 15.46 -4.57 22.06
CA TYR A 82 14.95 -5.56 21.11
C TYR A 82 15.28 -6.97 21.58
N LEU A 83 14.32 -7.89 21.41
CA LEU A 83 14.64 -9.31 21.33
C LEU A 83 15.19 -9.59 19.92
N GLU A 84 16.50 -9.81 19.81
CA GLU A 84 17.14 -10.23 18.57
C GLU A 84 17.08 -11.75 18.43
N VAL A 85 16.51 -12.21 17.33
CA VAL A 85 16.47 -13.61 16.92
C VAL A 85 17.23 -13.75 15.63
N THR A 86 18.33 -14.50 15.67
CA THR A 86 19.13 -14.81 14.48
C THR A 86 19.08 -16.31 14.22
N CYS A 87 18.76 -16.70 13.00
CA CYS A 87 18.76 -18.09 12.58
C CYS A 87 19.76 -18.30 11.43
N SER A 88 20.50 -19.40 11.46
CA SER A 88 21.38 -19.83 10.37
C SER A 88 20.79 -20.99 9.59
N GLU A 89 21.17 -21.11 8.32
CA GLU A 89 20.81 -22.27 7.51
C GLU A 89 21.35 -23.56 8.13
N GLN A 90 20.53 -24.61 8.07
CA GLN A 90 20.88 -25.92 8.58
C GLN A 90 21.81 -26.61 7.56
N GLN A 91 23.05 -26.93 7.97
CA GLN A 91 24.08 -27.52 7.08
C GLN A 91 24.20 -29.05 7.12
N ASP A 92 23.76 -29.68 8.20
CA ASP A 92 23.96 -31.11 8.49
C ASP A 92 22.84 -32.00 7.92
N PHE A 93 21.75 -31.41 7.46
CA PHE A 93 20.51 -32.08 7.17
C PHE A 93 19.83 -31.49 5.93
N GLN A 94 19.85 -32.25 4.83
CA GLN A 94 19.08 -31.97 3.61
C GLN A 94 17.86 -32.87 3.58
N PHE A 95 16.68 -32.32 3.87
CA PHE A 95 15.41 -33.01 3.69
C PHE A 95 14.54 -32.22 2.71
N PRO A 96 13.55 -32.84 2.05
CA PRO A 96 12.56 -32.12 1.28
C PRO A 96 11.61 -31.39 2.26
N SER A 97 12.08 -30.27 2.82
CA SER A 97 11.25 -29.34 3.56
C SER A 97 10.41 -28.57 2.55
N LYS A 98 9.10 -28.70 2.66
CA LYS A 98 8.15 -27.89 1.90
C LYS A 98 8.20 -26.43 2.34
N ASP A 99 8.33 -26.21 3.64
CA ASP A 99 8.54 -24.88 4.23
C ASP A 99 9.14 -24.99 5.65
N ILE A 100 9.86 -23.96 6.08
CA ILE A 100 10.36 -23.81 7.44
C ILE A 100 9.92 -22.42 7.90
N SER A 101 9.27 -22.33 9.06
CA SER A 101 8.80 -21.04 9.58
C SER A 101 9.13 -20.83 11.06
N LEU A 102 9.48 -19.59 11.39
CA LEU A 102 9.61 -19.10 12.76
C LEU A 102 8.38 -18.27 13.11
N ASP A 103 7.62 -18.74 14.08
CA ASP A 103 6.34 -18.16 14.49
C ASP A 103 6.47 -17.52 15.87
N PHE A 104 6.31 -16.21 15.94
CA PHE A 104 6.39 -15.43 17.16
C PHE A 104 5.04 -14.85 17.54
N GLN A 105 4.68 -15.01 18.81
CA GLN A 105 3.62 -14.23 19.44
C GLN A 105 4.27 -13.17 20.33
N VAL A 106 3.99 -11.91 20.03
CA VAL A 106 4.56 -10.73 20.71
C VAL A 106 3.43 -9.84 21.21
N PRO A 107 3.70 -8.86 22.07
CA PRO A 107 2.69 -7.87 22.39
C PRO A 107 2.28 -6.99 21.24
N ALA A 108 1.01 -6.62 21.25
CA ALA A 108 0.44 -5.79 20.19
C ALA A 108 1.23 -4.49 20.00
N ASN A 109 1.80 -3.92 21.06
CA ASN A 109 2.55 -2.66 20.99
C ASN A 109 4.01 -2.78 20.55
N TYR A 110 4.50 -4.01 20.26
CA TYR A 110 5.89 -4.20 19.86
C TYR A 110 6.19 -3.61 18.48
N GLY A 111 7.40 -3.03 18.36
CA GLY A 111 8.02 -2.80 17.06
C GLY A 111 8.53 -4.12 16.46
N VAL A 112 8.60 -4.18 15.14
CA VAL A 112 9.02 -5.37 14.40
C VAL A 112 10.05 -4.97 13.35
N ASP A 113 11.19 -5.63 13.35
CA ASP A 113 12.22 -5.54 12.30
C ASP A 113 12.51 -6.95 11.80
N ILE A 114 12.16 -7.26 10.55
CA ILE A 114 12.30 -8.59 9.97
C ILE A 114 13.14 -8.50 8.70
N GLU A 115 14.22 -9.27 8.65
CA GLU A 115 15.04 -9.47 7.47
C GLU A 115 15.07 -10.96 7.14
N VAL A 116 14.51 -11.32 5.98
CA VAL A 116 14.57 -12.67 5.45
C VAL A 116 15.15 -12.69 4.04
N SER A 117 15.74 -13.81 3.64
CA SER A 117 16.44 -13.93 2.35
C SER A 117 15.75 -14.93 1.42
N ASP A 118 16.17 -14.94 0.15
CA ASP A 118 15.67 -15.85 -0.88
C ASP A 118 14.14 -15.81 -1.04
N ASP A 119 13.47 -16.97 -1.00
CA ASP A 119 12.03 -17.12 -1.22
C ASP A 119 11.23 -17.13 0.11
N ALA A 120 11.88 -16.84 1.25
CA ALA A 120 11.26 -16.86 2.57
C ALA A 120 10.17 -15.79 2.73
N ASN A 121 8.98 -16.24 3.18
CA ASN A 121 7.81 -15.37 3.32
C ASN A 121 7.74 -14.70 4.69
N VAL A 122 7.10 -13.55 4.76
CA VAL A 122 6.84 -12.85 6.02
C VAL A 122 5.34 -12.69 6.22
N GLU A 123 4.86 -13.00 7.42
CA GLU A 123 3.48 -12.74 7.83
C GLU A 123 3.44 -11.92 9.12
N VAL A 124 2.78 -10.76 9.11
CA VAL A 124 2.62 -9.92 10.31
C VAL A 124 1.16 -9.57 10.56
N ARG A 125 0.65 -9.83 11.76
CA ARG A 125 -0.78 -9.69 12.08
C ARG A 125 -1.05 -9.01 13.42
N ASP A 126 -2.08 -8.17 13.42
CA ASP A 126 -2.78 -7.65 14.60
C ASP A 126 -1.91 -6.84 15.58
N LEU A 127 -0.86 -6.19 15.08
CA LEU A 127 0.00 -5.29 15.87
C LEU A 127 -0.49 -3.84 15.84
N GLU A 128 -0.36 -3.17 16.97
CA GLU A 128 -0.75 -1.79 17.22
C GLU A 128 0.34 -1.07 18.02
N GLY A 129 1.31 -0.43 17.37
CA GLY A 129 2.33 0.33 18.08
C GLY A 129 3.60 0.65 17.29
N GLY A 130 4.71 0.05 17.71
CA GLY A 130 6.06 0.38 17.27
C GLY A 130 6.25 0.34 15.75
N PRO A 131 7.36 0.89 15.24
CA PRO A 131 7.61 0.86 13.82
C PRO A 131 7.70 -0.59 13.31
N ILE A 132 7.25 -0.79 12.08
CA ILE A 132 7.29 -2.08 11.40
C ILE A 132 8.21 -1.95 10.19
N GLU A 133 9.33 -2.64 10.22
CA GLU A 133 10.31 -2.70 9.14
C GLU A 133 10.43 -4.15 8.68
N ILE A 134 10.25 -4.39 7.38
CA ILE A 134 10.28 -5.73 6.79
C ILE A 134 11.08 -5.67 5.49
N ALA A 135 12.06 -6.56 5.36
CA ALA A 135 12.85 -6.76 4.15
C ALA A 135 12.85 -8.24 3.76
N THR A 136 12.54 -8.53 2.50
CA THR A 136 12.66 -9.87 1.90
C THR A 136 13.23 -9.78 0.48
N ASP A 137 13.84 -10.84 -0.03
CA ASP A 137 14.35 -10.84 -1.40
C ASP A 137 13.24 -11.12 -2.42
N LYS A 138 12.67 -12.34 -2.43
CA LYS A 138 11.64 -12.75 -3.40
C LYS A 138 10.38 -13.27 -2.72
N GLY A 139 10.44 -13.48 -1.41
CA GLY A 139 9.30 -13.92 -0.63
C GLY A 139 8.17 -12.89 -0.58
N THR A 140 6.97 -13.37 -0.34
CA THR A 140 5.76 -12.55 -0.19
C THR A 140 5.65 -12.04 1.24
N CYS A 141 5.31 -10.76 1.40
CA CYS A 141 4.98 -10.15 2.67
C CYS A 141 3.45 -10.04 2.83
N ARG A 142 2.88 -10.80 3.77
CA ARG A 142 1.45 -10.83 4.09
C ARG A 142 1.18 -10.09 5.39
N MET A 143 0.35 -9.06 5.35
CA MET A 143 0.03 -8.23 6.50
C MET A 143 -1.47 -8.23 6.79
N LYS A 144 -1.83 -8.04 8.06
CA LYS A 144 -3.22 -7.91 8.46
C LYS A 144 -3.37 -7.03 9.70
N ASN A 145 -4.21 -6.01 9.58
CA ASN A 145 -4.64 -5.17 10.71
C ASN A 145 -3.45 -4.61 11.50
N LEU A 146 -2.61 -3.83 10.83
CA LEU A 146 -1.41 -3.24 11.42
C LEU A 146 -1.62 -1.75 11.66
N LYS A 147 -1.17 -1.26 12.81
CA LYS A 147 -1.27 0.15 13.19
C LYS A 147 0.02 0.62 13.85
N GLY A 148 0.45 1.85 13.59
CA GLY A 148 1.64 2.41 14.24
C GLY A 148 2.03 3.79 13.74
N SER A 149 3.22 4.25 14.09
CA SER A 149 3.74 5.54 13.61
C SER A 149 4.40 5.42 12.24
N ARG A 150 5.24 4.39 12.04
CA ARG A 150 6.00 4.20 10.80
C ARG A 150 5.97 2.75 10.33
N MET A 151 5.87 2.56 9.02
CA MET A 151 5.99 1.27 8.37
C MET A 151 6.90 1.37 7.13
N ASP A 152 7.79 0.41 6.94
CA ASP A 152 8.65 0.29 5.76
C ASP A 152 8.75 -1.20 5.36
N VAL A 153 8.12 -1.56 4.24
CA VAL A 153 8.10 -2.94 3.73
C VAL A 153 8.74 -2.96 2.36
N LYS A 154 9.83 -3.69 2.22
CA LYS A 154 10.60 -3.82 0.98
C LYS A 154 10.73 -5.26 0.54
N THR A 155 10.56 -5.51 -0.75
CA THR A 155 10.88 -6.79 -1.38
C THR A 155 11.56 -6.61 -2.73
N ASN A 156 12.57 -7.44 -3.03
CA ASN A 156 13.27 -7.40 -4.32
C ASN A 156 12.53 -8.14 -5.44
N GLY A 157 11.36 -8.71 -5.20
CA GLY A 157 10.59 -9.38 -6.26
C GLY A 157 9.31 -10.08 -5.85
N GLY A 158 9.07 -10.23 -4.55
CA GLY A 158 7.84 -10.83 -4.03
C GLY A 158 6.68 -9.85 -3.96
N ASP A 159 5.51 -10.39 -3.61
CA ASP A 159 4.29 -9.60 -3.48
C ASP A 159 4.19 -8.97 -2.07
N ILE A 160 3.52 -7.82 -1.98
CA ILE A 160 3.14 -7.19 -0.72
C ILE A 160 1.61 -7.20 -0.66
N GLU A 161 1.06 -7.94 0.31
CA GLU A 161 -0.38 -8.16 0.42
C GLU A 161 -0.88 -7.73 1.80
N CYS A 162 -1.95 -6.92 1.84
CA CYS A 162 -2.70 -6.64 3.06
C CYS A 162 -4.20 -6.83 2.87
N GLU A 163 -4.72 -7.87 3.53
CA GLU A 163 -6.13 -8.26 3.44
C GLU A 163 -7.08 -7.45 4.34
N SER A 164 -6.59 -6.42 5.03
CA SER A 164 -7.40 -5.62 5.96
C SER A 164 -7.04 -4.13 5.90
N GLN A 165 -6.38 -3.59 6.92
CA GLN A 165 -6.02 -2.18 7.01
C GLN A 165 -4.57 -2.02 7.46
N LEU A 166 -3.91 -0.99 6.92
CA LEU A 166 -2.64 -0.45 7.38
C LEU A 166 -2.90 0.99 7.84
N LEU A 167 -2.82 1.25 9.14
CA LEU A 167 -3.05 2.56 9.76
C LEU A 167 -1.74 3.12 10.30
N PHE A 168 -1.06 3.97 9.52
CA PHE A 168 0.25 4.51 9.89
C PHE A 168 0.33 6.00 9.63
N GLU A 169 1.03 6.75 10.48
CA GLU A 169 1.36 8.14 10.15
C GLU A 169 2.16 8.19 8.85
N PHE A 170 3.18 7.32 8.72
CA PHE A 170 4.00 7.21 7.52
C PHE A 170 4.18 5.75 7.10
N GLY A 171 3.82 5.40 5.86
CA GLY A 171 3.98 4.05 5.32
C GLY A 171 4.73 4.03 3.99
N VAL A 172 5.68 3.11 3.85
CA VAL A 172 6.37 2.81 2.58
C VAL A 172 6.16 1.34 2.24
N LEU A 173 5.66 1.08 1.02
CA LEU A 173 5.55 -0.26 0.44
C LEU A 173 6.32 -0.26 -0.88
N ASP A 174 7.39 -1.03 -0.98
CA ASP A 174 8.26 -1.07 -2.15
C ASP A 174 8.53 -2.50 -2.61
N THR A 175 8.18 -2.82 -3.85
CA THR A 175 8.53 -4.10 -4.48
C THR A 175 9.22 -3.88 -5.83
N LYS A 176 10.20 -4.72 -6.17
CA LYS A 176 10.91 -4.63 -7.45
C LYS A 176 10.48 -5.75 -8.42
N ASN A 177 11.05 -5.76 -9.62
CA ASN A 177 10.76 -6.75 -10.65
C ASN A 177 9.25 -6.82 -10.97
N LYS A 178 8.60 -7.97 -10.78
CA LYS A 178 7.18 -8.20 -11.09
C LYS A 178 6.30 -8.30 -9.85
N GLY A 179 6.85 -8.01 -8.67
CA GLY A 179 6.11 -8.10 -7.42
C GLY A 179 4.95 -7.11 -7.40
N LYS A 180 3.82 -7.56 -6.89
CA LYS A 180 2.55 -6.83 -6.86
C LYS A 180 2.30 -6.27 -5.48
N ILE A 181 1.55 -5.17 -5.42
CA ILE A 181 1.07 -4.60 -4.16
C ILE A 181 -0.46 -4.66 -4.15
N SER A 182 -1.03 -5.40 -3.21
CA SER A 182 -2.48 -5.46 -3.02
C SER A 182 -2.86 -5.11 -1.58
N VAL A 183 -3.58 -4.00 -1.40
CA VAL A 183 -3.96 -3.52 -0.06
C VAL A 183 -5.43 -3.14 -0.01
N LYS A 184 -6.17 -3.65 0.97
CA LYS A 184 -7.58 -3.28 1.12
C LYS A 184 -7.77 -1.85 1.61
N LYS A 185 -7.06 -1.39 2.64
CA LYS A 185 -7.20 -0.02 3.17
C LYS A 185 -5.87 0.56 3.63
N LEU A 186 -5.53 1.74 3.11
CA LEU A 186 -4.45 2.60 3.63
C LEU A 186 -5.06 3.76 4.41
N GLN A 187 -4.57 4.02 5.63
CA GLN A 187 -5.10 5.07 6.48
C GLN A 187 -3.96 5.78 7.23
N GLY A 188 -4.05 7.10 7.39
CA GLY A 188 -3.09 7.88 8.17
C GLY A 188 -2.61 9.16 7.48
N ASN A 189 -1.36 9.58 7.64
CA ASN A 189 -0.92 10.85 7.06
C ASN A 189 -0.38 10.68 5.64
N GLU A 190 0.68 9.89 5.47
CA GLU A 190 1.38 9.75 4.20
C GLU A 190 1.72 8.31 3.87
N PHE A 191 1.47 7.91 2.62
CA PHE A 191 1.89 6.62 2.07
C PHE A 191 2.65 6.78 0.76
N CYS A 192 3.74 6.05 0.61
CA CYS A 192 4.44 5.85 -0.66
C CYS A 192 4.36 4.37 -1.05
N VAL A 193 3.85 4.10 -2.25
CA VAL A 193 3.62 2.75 -2.77
C VAL A 193 4.29 2.64 -4.14
N GLU A 194 5.31 1.79 -4.23
CA GLU A 194 6.14 1.64 -5.42
C GLU A 194 6.21 0.19 -5.88
N THR A 195 6.03 -0.03 -7.18
CA THR A 195 6.44 -1.28 -7.84
C THR A 195 7.26 -0.97 -9.09
N GLU A 196 8.11 -1.89 -9.53
CA GLU A 196 8.79 -1.72 -10.82
C GLU A 196 7.88 -2.10 -12.01
N CYS A 197 7.55 -3.38 -12.15
CA CYS A 197 6.75 -3.91 -13.27
C CYS A 197 5.52 -4.71 -12.82
N GLY A 198 5.13 -4.62 -11.54
CA GLY A 198 3.95 -5.28 -11.01
C GLY A 198 2.70 -4.40 -11.01
N ASP A 199 1.59 -4.99 -10.56
CA ASP A 199 0.32 -4.29 -10.41
C ASP A 199 0.23 -3.66 -9.01
N ILE A 200 -0.44 -2.51 -8.91
CA ILE A 200 -0.87 -1.90 -7.64
C ILE A 200 -2.41 -1.98 -7.60
N ASP A 201 -2.98 -2.70 -6.63
CA ASP A 201 -4.43 -2.73 -6.35
C ASP A 201 -4.69 -2.28 -4.91
N VAL A 202 -5.08 -1.01 -4.74
CA VAL A 202 -5.46 -0.45 -3.43
C VAL A 202 -6.96 -0.15 -3.43
N ARG A 203 -7.71 -0.79 -2.54
CA ARG A 203 -9.19 -0.68 -2.56
C ARG A 203 -9.71 0.62 -1.98
N ALA A 204 -9.07 1.17 -0.95
CA ALA A 204 -9.40 2.49 -0.44
C ALA A 204 -8.20 3.17 0.22
N THR A 205 -8.08 4.48 0.05
CA THR A 205 -7.13 5.34 0.78
C THR A 205 -7.89 6.39 1.59
N TYR A 206 -7.55 6.49 2.87
CA TYR A 206 -8.04 7.51 3.80
C TYR A 206 -6.83 8.20 4.42
N VAL A 207 -6.07 8.90 3.58
CA VAL A 207 -4.80 9.53 3.95
C VAL A 207 -4.81 11.01 3.65
N LEU A 208 -3.88 11.77 4.22
CA LEU A 208 -3.66 13.16 3.82
C LEU A 208 -2.93 13.24 2.49
N ARG A 209 -1.93 12.38 2.28
CA ARG A 209 -1.15 12.26 1.04
C ARG A 209 -0.85 10.80 0.67
N ALA A 210 -0.98 10.45 -0.60
CA ALA A 210 -0.52 9.17 -1.14
C ALA A 210 0.26 9.39 -2.44
N GLU A 211 1.39 8.71 -2.58
CA GLU A 211 2.15 8.60 -3.81
C GLU A 211 2.17 7.14 -4.30
N PHE A 212 1.82 6.95 -5.57
CA PHE A 212 1.83 5.66 -6.25
C PHE A 212 2.74 5.71 -7.46
N THR A 213 3.78 4.87 -7.49
CA THR A 213 4.78 4.85 -8.57
C THR A 213 4.89 3.48 -9.21
N SER A 214 4.89 3.43 -10.54
CA SER A 214 5.14 2.19 -11.31
C SER A 214 5.85 2.46 -12.63
N LYS A 215 6.72 1.55 -13.10
CA LYS A 215 7.28 1.65 -14.47
C LYS A 215 6.36 0.99 -15.51
N SER A 216 5.69 -0.10 -15.15
CA SER A 216 4.70 -0.80 -15.98
C SER A 216 3.81 -1.70 -15.13
N GLY A 217 2.64 -2.08 -15.66
CA GLY A 217 1.62 -2.83 -14.93
C GLY A 217 0.35 -2.02 -14.79
N LEU A 218 -0.66 -2.53 -14.09
CA LEU A 218 -1.91 -1.81 -13.82
C LEU A 218 -1.84 -1.08 -12.48
N VAL A 219 -2.18 0.20 -12.44
CA VAL A 219 -2.44 0.93 -11.19
C VAL A 219 -3.93 1.09 -11.01
N LYS A 220 -4.50 0.34 -10.07
CA LYS A 220 -5.93 0.33 -9.75
C LYS A 220 -6.16 0.82 -8.33
N LEU A 221 -6.77 1.99 -8.21
CA LEU A 221 -7.17 2.58 -6.95
C LEU A 221 -8.70 2.58 -6.88
N GLY A 222 -9.28 2.12 -5.77
CA GLY A 222 -10.72 2.16 -5.56
C GLY A 222 -11.18 3.56 -5.17
N ASP A 223 -11.43 3.77 -3.89
CA ASP A 223 -11.81 5.09 -3.36
C ASP A 223 -10.55 5.81 -2.85
N ILE A 224 -10.29 7.03 -3.35
CA ILE A 224 -9.14 7.82 -2.92
C ILE A 224 -9.56 9.08 -2.17
N HIS A 225 -8.88 9.35 -1.05
CA HIS A 225 -9.05 10.57 -0.25
C HIS A 225 -7.73 11.32 -0.08
N GLY A 226 -7.84 12.64 0.11
CA GLY A 226 -6.69 13.52 0.33
C GLY A 226 -5.96 13.91 -0.96
N LEU A 227 -4.67 14.21 -0.86
CA LEU A 227 -3.79 14.48 -2.00
C LEU A 227 -3.24 13.17 -2.55
N THR A 228 -3.62 12.80 -3.78
CA THR A 228 -3.13 11.57 -4.42
C THR A 228 -2.30 11.89 -5.65
N GLU A 229 -1.08 11.37 -5.70
CA GLU A 229 -0.14 11.49 -6.82
C GLU A 229 0.13 10.09 -7.41
N VAL A 230 -0.11 9.91 -8.70
CA VAL A 230 0.12 8.65 -9.43
C VAL A 230 1.09 8.90 -10.59
N ASN A 231 2.26 8.30 -10.52
CA ASN A 231 3.32 8.39 -11.52
C ASN A 231 3.60 6.99 -12.11
N ALA A 232 2.86 6.62 -13.16
CA ALA A 232 2.91 5.28 -13.73
C ALA A 232 3.38 5.33 -15.19
N LYS A 233 4.63 4.98 -15.51
CA LYS A 233 5.26 5.30 -16.81
C LYS A 233 4.57 4.64 -18.01
N ASN A 234 4.45 3.31 -18.02
CA ASN A 234 3.86 2.53 -19.10
C ASN A 234 2.71 1.68 -18.54
N SER A 235 1.74 2.36 -17.95
CA SER A 235 0.69 1.75 -17.15
C SER A 235 -0.66 2.37 -17.45
N ASP A 236 -1.68 1.52 -17.44
CA ASP A 236 -3.05 1.98 -17.31
C ASP A 236 -3.30 2.39 -15.85
N ILE A 237 -4.05 3.47 -15.67
CA ILE A 237 -4.44 4.00 -14.37
C ILE A 237 -5.96 3.96 -14.27
N VAL A 238 -6.49 3.28 -13.26
CA VAL A 238 -7.94 3.18 -13.01
C VAL A 238 -8.23 3.65 -11.60
N ILE A 239 -9.09 4.66 -11.46
CA ILE A 239 -9.48 5.25 -10.17
C ILE A 239 -11.00 5.18 -10.02
N GLY A 240 -11.46 4.45 -9.01
CA GLY A 240 -12.86 4.12 -8.79
C GLY A 240 -13.73 5.26 -8.26
N SER A 241 -13.19 6.14 -7.41
CA SER A 241 -13.85 7.33 -6.87
C SER A 241 -12.80 8.30 -6.32
N THR A 242 -12.96 9.60 -6.57
CA THR A 242 -12.04 10.65 -6.07
C THR A 242 -12.74 11.59 -5.09
N SER A 243 -12.15 11.75 -3.90
CA SER A 243 -12.52 12.70 -2.85
C SER A 243 -11.31 13.51 -2.37
N GLY A 244 -10.98 14.60 -3.05
CA GLY A 244 -9.77 15.40 -2.80
C GLY A 244 -9.00 15.73 -4.08
N GLN A 245 -7.69 15.94 -3.96
CA GLN A 245 -6.82 16.33 -5.06
C GLN A 245 -6.20 15.11 -5.74
N LEU A 246 -6.10 15.15 -7.07
CA LEU A 246 -5.52 14.06 -7.86
C LEU A 246 -4.57 14.59 -8.92
N THR A 247 -3.36 14.04 -8.95
CA THR A 247 -2.48 14.11 -10.12
C THR A 247 -2.18 12.70 -10.61
N ALA A 248 -2.56 12.38 -11.85
CA ALA A 248 -2.26 11.09 -12.47
C ALA A 248 -1.53 11.29 -13.81
N VAL A 249 -0.34 10.70 -13.93
CA VAL A 249 0.54 10.87 -15.08
C VAL A 249 1.03 9.51 -15.57
N THR A 250 0.85 9.27 -16.87
CA THR A 250 1.45 8.16 -17.61
C THR A 250 2.10 8.63 -18.90
N LYS A 251 3.14 7.92 -19.36
CA LYS A 251 3.72 8.16 -20.69
C LYS A 251 2.92 7.38 -21.73
N SER A 252 2.65 6.11 -21.47
CA SER A 252 1.89 5.22 -22.33
C SER A 252 0.89 4.43 -21.49
N GLY A 253 -0.39 4.54 -21.81
CA GLY A 253 -1.48 3.93 -21.06
C GLY A 253 -2.68 4.85 -20.95
N ASN A 254 -3.82 4.23 -20.69
CA ASN A 254 -5.09 4.92 -20.52
C ASN A 254 -5.27 5.36 -19.06
N ILE A 255 -6.00 6.46 -18.87
CA ILE A 255 -6.42 6.92 -17.55
C ILE A 255 -7.95 6.87 -17.49
N ASP A 256 -8.52 6.04 -16.63
CA ASP A 256 -9.95 5.99 -16.34
C ASP A 256 -10.18 6.47 -14.91
N VAL A 257 -10.84 7.62 -14.75
CA VAL A 257 -11.10 8.23 -13.45
C VAL A 257 -12.59 8.45 -13.25
N ASN A 258 -13.05 8.23 -12.02
CA ASN A 258 -14.39 8.62 -11.60
C ASN A 258 -14.33 9.72 -10.54
N LEU A 259 -14.85 10.89 -10.89
CA LEU A 259 -14.87 12.08 -10.07
C LEU A 259 -16.19 12.15 -9.29
N SER A 260 -16.08 12.17 -7.96
CA SER A 260 -17.22 12.23 -7.04
C SER A 260 -17.24 13.55 -6.28
N GLN A 261 -16.26 13.77 -5.40
CA GLN A 261 -16.10 14.98 -4.58
C GLN A 261 -14.66 15.51 -4.71
N HIS A 262 -14.21 15.72 -5.94
CA HIS A 262 -12.85 16.15 -6.21
C HIS A 262 -12.62 17.63 -5.89
N ASP A 263 -11.36 17.96 -5.62
CA ASP A 263 -10.81 19.31 -5.62
C ASP A 263 -10.14 19.58 -6.98
N ASP A 264 -8.82 19.77 -7.02
CA ASP A 264 -8.06 19.90 -8.26
C ASP A 264 -7.63 18.55 -8.81
N VAL A 265 -7.85 18.36 -10.11
CA VAL A 265 -7.54 17.13 -10.84
C VAL A 265 -6.65 17.44 -12.04
N THR A 266 -5.52 16.76 -12.13
CA THR A 266 -4.60 16.81 -13.28
C THR A 266 -4.35 15.42 -13.82
N LEU A 267 -4.73 15.18 -15.08
CA LEU A 267 -4.59 13.90 -15.76
C LEU A 267 -3.72 14.11 -17.01
N LYS A 268 -2.65 13.31 -17.18
CA LYS A 268 -1.75 13.45 -18.32
C LYS A 268 -1.34 12.11 -18.89
N THR A 269 -1.56 11.91 -20.18
CA THR A 269 -1.01 10.79 -20.96
C THR A 269 -0.39 11.29 -22.27
N GLN A 270 0.77 10.74 -22.65
CA GLN A 270 1.33 11.05 -23.97
C GLN A 270 0.72 10.15 -25.05
N GLN A 271 0.60 8.86 -24.77
CA GLN A 271 0.07 7.82 -25.66
C GLN A 271 -1.00 7.02 -24.93
N GLY A 272 -2.26 7.40 -25.13
CA GLY A 272 -3.40 6.75 -24.50
C GLY A 272 -4.58 7.72 -24.41
N ASP A 273 -5.71 7.18 -24.01
CA ASP A 273 -6.94 7.94 -23.82
C ASP A 273 -7.15 8.30 -22.35
N ILE A 274 -7.88 9.38 -22.11
CA ILE A 274 -8.35 9.76 -20.77
C ILE A 274 -9.87 9.68 -20.79
N ASN A 275 -10.44 8.86 -19.90
CA ASN A 275 -11.86 8.76 -19.67
C ASN A 275 -12.21 9.35 -18.30
N ILE A 276 -13.03 10.39 -18.30
CA ILE A 276 -13.48 11.10 -17.10
C ILE A 276 -14.96 10.82 -16.91
N LYS A 277 -15.27 10.07 -15.87
CA LYS A 277 -16.63 9.81 -15.40
C LYS A 277 -16.96 10.80 -14.30
N SER A 278 -18.07 11.53 -14.43
CA SER A 278 -18.58 12.39 -13.36
C SER A 278 -19.93 11.89 -12.87
N LEU A 279 -20.05 11.65 -11.57
CA LEU A 279 -21.26 11.12 -10.93
C LEU A 279 -22.25 12.21 -10.51
N GLU A 280 -21.77 13.41 -10.21
CA GLU A 280 -22.60 14.40 -9.56
C GLU A 280 -22.73 15.67 -10.40
N GLU A 281 -23.99 16.04 -10.70
CA GLU A 281 -24.35 17.40 -11.12
C GLU A 281 -24.04 18.45 -10.03
N SER A 282 -23.61 17.99 -8.85
CA SER A 282 -23.34 18.82 -7.68
C SER A 282 -22.00 19.57 -7.77
N VAL A 283 -21.04 19.04 -8.54
CA VAL A 283 -19.67 19.57 -8.54
C VAL A 283 -19.44 20.48 -9.74
N TYR A 284 -19.36 21.78 -9.44
CA TYR A 284 -18.86 22.80 -10.35
C TYR A 284 -17.34 22.63 -10.56
N SER A 285 -16.86 22.68 -11.79
CA SER A 285 -15.42 22.71 -12.07
C SER A 285 -15.08 23.48 -13.34
N GLU A 286 -13.96 24.20 -13.30
CA GLU A 286 -13.31 24.72 -14.50
C GLU A 286 -12.65 23.56 -15.24
N LEU A 287 -12.86 23.50 -16.55
CA LEU A 287 -12.40 22.43 -17.41
C LEU A 287 -11.33 22.96 -18.36
N HIS A 288 -10.18 22.31 -18.38
CA HIS A 288 -9.10 22.56 -19.32
C HIS A 288 -8.68 21.25 -19.97
N VAL A 289 -8.94 21.12 -21.27
CA VAL A 289 -8.66 19.90 -22.02
C VAL A 289 -7.70 20.21 -23.16
N LYS A 290 -6.70 19.34 -23.33
CA LYS A 290 -5.80 19.35 -24.47
C LYS A 290 -5.64 17.94 -25.01
N SER A 291 -6.12 17.67 -26.20
CA SER A 291 -6.04 16.32 -26.77
C SER A 291 -6.12 16.30 -28.29
N LYS A 292 -5.86 15.14 -28.90
CA LYS A 292 -6.06 14.96 -30.35
C LYS A 292 -7.54 14.96 -30.71
N ARG A 293 -8.39 14.42 -29.83
CA ARG A 293 -9.85 14.40 -29.96
C ARG A 293 -10.50 14.65 -28.60
N ILE A 294 -11.61 15.36 -28.59
CA ILE A 294 -12.44 15.58 -27.40
C ILE A 294 -13.81 14.99 -27.69
N ASN A 295 -14.33 14.16 -26.78
CA ASN A 295 -15.68 13.62 -26.84
C ASN A 295 -16.39 13.91 -25.51
N ILE A 296 -17.49 14.65 -25.56
CA ILE A 296 -18.31 14.97 -24.39
C ILE A 296 -19.69 14.39 -24.64
N ASP A 297 -20.13 13.48 -23.78
CA ASP A 297 -21.46 12.90 -23.89
C ASP A 297 -22.54 13.97 -23.70
N SER A 298 -23.61 13.87 -24.51
CA SER A 298 -24.72 14.84 -24.53
C SER A 298 -25.47 15.02 -23.20
N ASN A 299 -25.30 14.09 -22.25
CA ASN A 299 -25.91 14.12 -20.93
C ASN A 299 -25.03 14.80 -19.86
N VAL A 300 -23.83 15.26 -20.23
CA VAL A 300 -22.94 16.02 -19.34
C VAL A 300 -23.25 17.51 -19.47
N ASN A 301 -23.52 18.20 -18.35
CA ASN A 301 -23.73 19.64 -18.34
C ASN A 301 -22.39 20.38 -18.43
N VAL A 302 -21.97 20.73 -19.66
CA VAL A 302 -20.74 21.49 -19.93
C VAL A 302 -21.07 22.75 -20.74
N VAL A 303 -20.53 23.88 -20.31
CA VAL A 303 -20.53 25.14 -21.08
C VAL A 303 -19.11 25.40 -21.56
N ILE A 304 -18.90 25.39 -22.88
CA ILE A 304 -17.60 25.64 -23.49
C ILE A 304 -17.40 27.16 -23.60
N ASP A 305 -16.31 27.67 -23.01
CA ASP A 305 -15.94 29.09 -23.08
C ASP A 305 -15.09 29.37 -24.32
N LYS A 306 -14.18 28.45 -24.67
CA LYS A 306 -13.26 28.56 -25.81
C LYS A 306 -12.86 27.20 -26.33
N GLU A 307 -12.75 27.08 -27.65
CA GLU A 307 -12.16 25.92 -28.32
C GLU A 307 -11.25 26.40 -29.45
N ASP A 308 -9.97 26.03 -29.39
CA ASP A 308 -8.98 26.33 -30.42
C ASP A 308 -8.46 25.01 -31.01
N GLU A 309 -8.74 24.76 -32.29
CA GLU A 309 -8.15 23.68 -33.03
C GLU A 309 -6.77 24.10 -33.57
N LYS A 310 -5.72 23.37 -33.17
CA LYS A 310 -4.36 23.53 -33.70
C LYS A 310 -4.03 22.34 -34.60
N GLU A 311 -2.96 22.44 -35.40
CA GLU A 311 -2.59 21.43 -36.40
C GLU A 311 -2.60 19.97 -35.90
N ASN A 312 -2.29 19.71 -34.63
CA ASN A 312 -2.17 18.36 -34.07
C ASN A 312 -2.98 18.11 -32.79
N PHE A 313 -3.65 19.14 -32.24
CA PHE A 313 -4.40 19.01 -30.99
C PHE A 313 -5.43 20.13 -30.84
N ILE A 314 -6.49 19.83 -30.12
CA ILE A 314 -7.55 20.75 -29.71
C ILE A 314 -7.23 21.23 -28.29
N VAL A 315 -7.40 22.52 -28.02
CA VAL A 315 -7.40 23.09 -26.67
C VAL A 315 -8.79 23.62 -26.38
N MET A 316 -9.45 23.07 -25.37
CA MET A 316 -10.78 23.48 -24.93
C MET A 316 -10.73 23.98 -23.49
N THR A 317 -11.42 25.09 -23.23
CA THR A 317 -11.72 25.56 -21.88
C THR A 317 -13.23 25.71 -21.70
N GLY A 318 -13.73 25.35 -20.52
CA GLY A 318 -15.14 25.48 -20.21
C GLY A 318 -15.45 25.26 -18.74
N LYS A 319 -16.71 25.03 -18.44
CA LYS A 319 -17.21 24.81 -17.08
C LYS A 319 -18.12 23.58 -17.07
N VAL A 320 -17.85 22.67 -16.14
CA VAL A 320 -18.74 21.52 -15.84
C VAL A 320 -19.68 21.93 -14.71
N ASN A 321 -20.97 21.63 -14.86
CA ASN A 321 -22.04 21.94 -13.91
C ASN A 321 -21.99 23.41 -13.40
N PRO A 322 -22.00 24.42 -14.30
CA PRO A 322 -21.95 25.82 -13.90
C PRO A 322 -23.06 26.19 -12.90
N ARG A 323 -22.69 26.89 -11.82
CA ARG A 323 -23.62 27.42 -10.80
C ARG A 323 -23.49 28.94 -10.69
N GLU A 324 -24.60 29.63 -10.45
CA GLU A 324 -24.65 31.09 -10.32
C GLU A 324 -23.98 31.61 -9.02
N ASN A 325 -23.96 30.80 -7.96
CA ASN A 325 -23.44 31.18 -6.65
C ASN A 325 -22.07 30.54 -6.36
N LYS A 326 -20.99 31.30 -6.57
CA LYS A 326 -19.57 30.93 -6.38
C LYS A 326 -19.13 30.81 -4.91
N LYS A 327 -19.95 30.23 -4.02
CA LYS A 327 -19.57 30.12 -2.58
C LYS A 327 -18.53 29.02 -2.31
N ASP A 328 -18.41 28.05 -3.21
CA ASP A 328 -17.37 27.03 -3.17
C ASP A 328 -16.18 27.46 -4.05
N GLY A 329 -14.96 27.25 -3.55
CA GLY A 329 -13.73 27.56 -4.29
C GLY A 329 -13.71 26.91 -5.68
N ALA A 330 -13.05 27.57 -6.65
CA ALA A 330 -12.99 27.08 -8.02
C ALA A 330 -12.12 25.81 -8.09
N ARG A 331 -12.77 24.67 -8.31
CA ARG A 331 -12.15 23.37 -8.59
C ARG A 331 -11.75 23.29 -10.05
N THR A 332 -10.63 22.64 -10.36
CA THR A 332 -10.14 22.52 -11.75
C THR A 332 -9.99 21.07 -12.19
N ILE A 333 -10.36 20.79 -13.44
CA ILE A 333 -10.09 19.53 -14.13
C ILE A 333 -9.19 19.84 -15.32
N LYS A 334 -7.93 19.39 -15.26
CA LYS A 334 -6.94 19.54 -16.33
C LYS A 334 -6.65 18.17 -16.93
N ALA A 335 -6.99 17.97 -18.19
CA ALA A 335 -6.74 16.70 -18.89
C ALA A 335 -5.91 16.92 -20.16
N GLU A 336 -4.74 16.27 -20.25
CA GLU A 336 -3.88 16.32 -21.44
C GLU A 336 -3.63 14.90 -21.99
N ALA A 337 -4.22 14.60 -23.15
CA ALA A 337 -4.00 13.35 -23.90
C ALA A 337 -3.35 13.67 -25.26
N LYS A 338 -2.02 13.79 -25.31
CA LYS A 338 -1.32 14.38 -26.46
C LYS A 338 -1.61 13.71 -27.80
N GLN A 339 -1.73 12.38 -27.82
CA GLN A 339 -1.99 11.60 -29.04
C GLN A 339 -3.34 10.87 -29.02
N GLY A 340 -4.07 10.95 -27.91
CA GLY A 340 -5.32 10.24 -27.70
C GLY A 340 -6.54 11.14 -27.58
N THR A 341 -7.60 10.53 -27.07
CA THR A 341 -8.91 11.13 -26.89
C THR A 341 -9.12 11.44 -25.41
N VAL A 342 -9.71 12.60 -25.13
CA VAL A 342 -10.30 12.87 -23.82
C VAL A 342 -11.80 12.65 -23.96
N LYS A 343 -12.34 11.66 -23.27
CA LYS A 343 -13.76 11.38 -23.17
C LYS A 343 -14.28 11.86 -21.81
N ILE A 344 -15.40 12.58 -21.81
CA ILE A 344 -16.11 13.01 -20.62
C ILE A 344 -17.51 12.42 -20.68
N GLU A 345 -17.87 11.62 -19.69
CA GLU A 345 -19.14 10.92 -19.61
C GLU A 345 -19.80 11.10 -18.25
N LYS A 346 -21.14 11.07 -18.23
CA LYS A 346 -21.91 11.04 -16.99
C LYS A 346 -22.02 9.59 -16.54
N LYS A 347 -21.63 9.32 -15.30
CA LYS A 347 -21.80 7.99 -14.71
C LYS A 347 -23.18 7.91 -14.05
N ASP A 348 -23.93 6.88 -14.41
CA ASP A 348 -25.21 6.58 -13.75
C ASP A 348 -24.93 5.97 -12.37
N TRP A 349 -25.64 6.45 -11.33
CA TRP A 349 -25.52 5.97 -9.96
C TRP A 349 -25.81 4.46 -9.87
N PHE A 350 -26.72 3.95 -10.70
CA PHE A 350 -27.05 2.52 -10.73
C PHE A 350 -25.86 1.69 -11.24
N SER A 351 -25.13 2.21 -12.23
CA SER A 351 -23.89 1.61 -12.74
C SER A 351 -22.72 1.74 -11.76
N ALA A 352 -22.79 2.67 -10.80
CA ALA A 352 -21.77 2.88 -9.78
C ALA A 352 -21.80 1.83 -8.67
N LEU A 353 -22.96 1.20 -8.43
CA LEU A 353 -23.15 0.23 -7.34
C LEU A 353 -22.44 -1.11 -7.56
N LYS A 354 -21.89 -1.37 -8.76
CA LYS A 354 -21.21 -2.63 -9.13
C LYS A 354 -21.96 -3.88 -8.61
N LEU A 355 -23.30 -3.86 -8.68
CA LEU A 355 -24.16 -4.98 -8.35
C LEU A 355 -24.07 -6.01 -9.49
N SER A 356 -22.99 -6.76 -9.52
CA SER A 356 -22.82 -7.94 -10.39
C SER A 356 -22.10 -9.03 -9.62
#